data_AF-X1UQ16-F1
#
_entry.id   AF-X1UQ16-F1
#
_cell.length_a   1.000
_cell.length_b   1.000
_cell.length_c   1.000
_cell.angle_alpha   90.00
_cell.angle_beta   90.00
_cell.angle_gamma   90.00
#
_symmetry.space_group_name_H-M   'P 1'
#
loop_
_entity.id
_entity.type
_entity.pdbx_description
1 polymer ?
#
loop_
_entity_poly.entity_id
_entity_poly.type
_entity_poly.pdbx_seq_one_letter_code
_entity_poly.pdbx_strand_id
1 'polypeptide(L)'
;MRIEEFEKGQVELARKIILEDGFSKIDTIAGVDQAFVNNRIVSAIVVCDAERIDIIEKEYVILNATFEYIPRLLCFREGPAITS
;
A
#
# COMPACT_ATOMS: atom_id res chain seq x y z
N MET A 1 -9.04 5.03 18.79
CA MET A 1 -9.61 5.93 17.76
C MET A 1 -10.97 5.41 17.40
N ARG A 2 -11.93 6.31 17.16
CA ARG A 2 -13.23 5.90 16.65
C ARG A 2 -13.18 5.82 15.13
N ILE A 3 -14.01 4.97 14.52
CA ILE A 3 -14.08 4.81 13.06
C ILE A 3 -14.29 6.15 12.35
N GLU A 4 -15.07 7.06 12.94
CA GLU A 4 -15.37 8.36 12.34
C GLU A 4 -14.12 9.25 12.17
N GLU A 5 -13.07 9.04 12.98
CA GLU A 5 -11.82 9.82 12.85
C GLU A 5 -11.04 9.41 11.59
N PHE A 6 -11.01 8.11 11.29
CA PHE A 6 -10.38 7.59 10.07
C PHE A 6 -11.14 8.01 8.81
N GLU A 7 -12.46 7.94 8.83
CA GLU A 7 -13.30 8.36 7.70
C GLU A 7 -13.15 9.85 7.40
N LYS A 8 -13.07 10.71 8.43
CA LYS A 8 -12.77 12.13 8.26
C LYS A 8 -11.39 12.33 7.61
N GLY A 9 -10.38 11.58 8.05
CA GLY A 9 -9.06 11.59 7.43
C GLY A 9 -9.10 11.20 5.94
N GLN A 10 -9.87 10.19 5.57
CA GLN A 10 -10.07 9.79 4.17
C GLN A 10 -10.69 10.90 3.32
N VAL A 11 -11.70 11.62 3.84
CA VAL A 11 -12.32 12.75 3.13
C VAL A 11 -11.31 13.88 2.89
N GLU A 12 -10.49 14.21 3.88
CA GLU A 12 -9.47 15.25 3.73
C GLU A 12 -8.35 14.84 2.77
N LEU A 13 -7.95 13.56 2.76
CA LEU A 13 -6.97 13.03 1.80
C LEU A 13 -7.53 12.94 0.38
N ALA A 14 -8.81 12.58 0.22
CA ALA A 14 -9.45 12.47 -1.09
C ALA A 14 -9.41 13.78 -1.87
N ARG A 15 -9.45 14.93 -1.18
CA ARG A 15 -9.30 16.26 -1.79
C ARG A 15 -7.93 16.52 -2.41
N LYS A 16 -6.93 15.70 -2.09
CA LYS A 16 -5.54 15.82 -2.58
C LYS A 16 -5.23 14.84 -3.70
N ILE A 17 -6.20 14.05 -4.15
CA ILE A 17 -6.02 13.11 -5.26
C ILE A 17 -5.82 13.91 -6.55
N ILE A 18 -4.77 13.58 -7.29
CA ILE A 18 -4.53 14.07 -8.65
C ILE A 18 -5.12 13.05 -9.62
N LEU A 19 -6.07 13.48 -10.44
CA LEU A 19 -6.79 12.62 -11.41
C LEU A 19 -6.29 12.80 -12.85
N GLU A 20 -5.13 13.42 -13.02
CA GLU A 20 -4.50 13.69 -14.30
C GLU A 20 -3.30 12.76 -14.50
N ASP A 21 -3.06 12.35 -15.75
CA ASP A 21 -1.87 11.58 -16.10
C ASP A 21 -0.61 12.44 -15.88
N GLY A 22 0.35 11.91 -15.11
CA GLY A 22 1.53 12.66 -14.67
C GLY A 22 2.87 12.20 -15.24
N PHE A 23 2.90 11.12 -16.03
CA PHE A 23 4.14 10.45 -16.43
C PHE A 23 4.26 10.39 -17.95
N SER A 24 5.32 11.00 -18.50
CA SER A 24 5.65 10.94 -19.93
C SER A 24 6.48 9.70 -20.29
N LYS A 25 7.20 9.14 -19.32
CA LYS A 25 8.00 7.91 -19.43
C LYS A 25 7.91 7.14 -18.12
N ILE A 26 7.77 5.83 -18.21
CA ILE A 26 7.76 4.90 -17.07
C ILE A 26 8.93 3.96 -17.27
N ASP A 27 9.97 4.08 -16.44
CA ASP A 27 11.15 3.22 -16.49
C ASP A 27 11.00 1.98 -15.59
N THR A 28 10.26 2.12 -14.49
CA THR A 28 10.02 1.05 -13.53
C THR A 28 8.57 1.03 -13.08
N ILE A 29 8.09 -0.17 -12.73
CA ILE A 29 6.77 -0.39 -12.13
C ILE A 29 6.94 -1.22 -10.86
N ALA A 30 6.08 -1.02 -9.87
CA ALA A 30 6.09 -1.79 -8.65
C ALA A 30 4.74 -2.45 -8.38
N GLY A 31 4.78 -3.71 -7.93
CA GLY A 31 3.64 -4.43 -7.36
C GLY A 31 3.84 -4.60 -5.86
N VAL A 32 2.78 -4.39 -5.08
CA VAL A 32 2.78 -4.58 -3.63
C VAL A 32 1.64 -5.54 -3.27
N ASP A 33 1.94 -6.54 -2.45
CA ASP A 33 0.96 -7.52 -1.98
C ASP A 33 1.14 -7.83 -0.49
N GLN A 34 0.05 -8.25 0.15
CA GLN A 34 -0.03 -8.48 1.59
C GLN A 34 -0.57 -9.88 1.88
N ALA A 35 0.16 -10.66 2.67
CA ALA A 35 -0.31 -11.95 3.19
C ALA A 35 -0.49 -11.89 4.71
N PHE A 36 -1.59 -12.45 5.21
CA PHE A 36 -1.89 -12.50 6.64
C PHE A 36 -1.73 -13.92 7.19
N VAL A 37 -0.93 -14.06 8.25
CA VAL A 37 -0.75 -15.33 8.97
C VAL A 37 -0.89 -15.06 10.46
N ASN A 38 -1.99 -15.52 11.05
CA ASN A 38 -2.39 -15.17 12.42
C ASN A 38 -2.48 -13.64 12.57
N ASN A 39 -1.80 -13.06 13.57
CA ASN A 39 -1.74 -11.61 13.80
C ASN A 39 -0.57 -10.91 13.07
N ARG A 40 0.06 -11.58 12.09
CA ARG A 40 1.18 -11.01 11.33
C ARG A 40 0.76 -10.66 9.91
N ILE A 41 1.31 -9.57 9.42
CA ILE A 41 1.24 -9.14 8.02
C ILE A 41 2.62 -9.33 7.40
N VAL A 42 2.67 -10.00 6.26
CA VAL A 42 3.83 -10.09 5.38
C VAL A 42 3.56 -9.14 4.23
N SER A 43 4.29 -8.03 4.18
CA SER A 43 4.22 -7.04 3.11
C SER A 43 5.37 -7.29 2.15
N ALA A 44 5.08 -7.49 0.87
CA ALA A 44 6.10 -7.69 -0.15
C ALA A 44 5.93 -6.65 -1.27
N ILE A 45 7.05 -6.11 -1.73
CA ILE A 45 7.12 -5.22 -2.89
C ILE A 45 8.09 -5.82 -3.92
N VAL A 46 7.72 -5.76 -5.19
CA VAL A 46 8.58 -6.14 -6.32
C VAL A 46 8.61 -4.98 -7.29
N VAL A 47 9.81 -4.53 -7.65
CA VAL A 47 10.05 -3.50 -8.66
C VAL A 47 10.56 -4.19 -9.92
N CYS A 48 9.93 -3.90 -11.05
CA CYS A 48 10.30 -4.42 -12.36
C CYS A 48 10.69 -3.30 -13.32
N ASP A 49 11.53 -3.63 -14.29
CA ASP A 49 11.70 -2.83 -15.50
C ASP A 49 10.35 -2.75 -16.23
N ALA A 50 9.93 -1.54 -16.60
CA ALA A 50 8.58 -1.34 -17.13
C ALA A 50 8.38 -1.88 -18.56
N GLU A 51 9.46 -2.00 -19.34
CA GLU A 51 9.40 -2.48 -20.73
C GLU A 51 9.51 -4.01 -20.79
N ARG A 52 10.45 -4.56 -20.03
CA ARG A 52 10.82 -5.98 -20.07
C ARG A 52 10.08 -6.83 -19.03
N ILE A 53 9.56 -6.19 -17.98
CA ILE A 53 8.95 -6.85 -16.81
C ILE A 53 9.95 -7.73 -16.05
N ASP A 54 11.25 -7.52 -16.27
CA ASP A 54 12.33 -8.17 -15.54
C ASP A 54 12.39 -7.60 -14.11
N ILE A 55 12.53 -8.46 -13.10
CA ILE A 55 12.63 -8.03 -11.69
C ILE A 55 13.96 -7.28 -11.49
N ILE A 56 13.85 -6.03 -11.02
CA ILE A 56 14.98 -5.19 -10.61
C ILE A 56 15.26 -5.40 -9.12
N GLU A 57 14.21 -5.36 -8.30
CA GLU A 57 14.32 -5.42 -6.85
C GLU A 57 13.11 -6.13 -6.25
N LYS A 58 13.31 -6.77 -5.10
CA LYS A 58 12.25 -7.35 -4.29
C LYS A 58 12.61 -7.22 -2.82
N GLU A 59 11.66 -6.77 -2.03
CA GLU A 59 11.82 -6.64 -0.58
C GLU A 59 10.56 -7.11 0.14
N TYR A 60 10.73 -7.51 1.40
CA TYR A 60 9.60 -7.85 2.25
C TYR A 60 9.85 -7.51 3.70
N VAL A 61 8.77 -7.23 4.42
CA VAL A 61 8.78 -7.02 5.87
C VAL A 61 7.68 -7.83 6.52
N ILE A 62 7.92 -8.28 7.75
CA ILE A 62 6.94 -8.97 8.58
C ILE A 62 6.69 -8.15 9.83
N LEU A 63 5.46 -7.69 10.01
CA LEU A 63 5.04 -6.90 11.17
C LEU A 63 3.84 -7.55 11.86
N ASN A 64 3.52 -7.07 13.06
CA ASN A 64 2.23 -7.35 13.69
C ASN A 64 1.15 -6.47 13.06
N ALA A 65 0.01 -7.05 12.72
CA ALA A 65 -1.17 -6.30 12.30
C ALA A 65 -1.78 -5.62 13.55
N THR A 66 -1.68 -4.29 13.62
CA THR A 66 -2.16 -3.49 14.77
C THR A 66 -3.57 -2.92 14.56
N PHE A 67 -4.17 -3.17 13.40
CA PHE A 67 -5.49 -2.69 13.01
C PHE A 67 -6.34 -3.83 12.43
N GLU A 68 -7.61 -3.92 12.85
CA GLU A 68 -8.54 -4.96 12.39
C GLU A 68 -8.98 -4.76 10.94
N TYR A 69 -9.39 -5.84 10.28
CA TYR A 69 -9.96 -5.72 8.94
C TYR A 69 -11.36 -5.10 9.05
N ILE A 70 -11.46 -3.85 8.59
CA ILE A 70 -12.73 -3.14 8.45
C ILE A 70 -12.86 -2.74 6.97
N PRO A 71 -13.93 -3.17 6.27
CA PRO A 71 -14.17 -2.75 4.90
C PRO A 71 -14.08 -1.22 4.76
N ARG A 72 -13.46 -0.76 3.66
CA ARG A 72 -13.16 0.66 3.36
C ARG A 72 -12.01 1.29 4.16
N LEU A 73 -11.45 0.63 5.18
CA LEU A 73 -10.34 1.15 6.00
C LEU A 73 -9.05 0.32 5.84
N LEU A 74 -8.90 -0.39 4.72
CA LEU A 74 -7.79 -1.32 4.47
C LEU A 74 -6.42 -0.64 4.57
N CYS A 75 -6.29 0.61 4.12
CA CYS A 75 -5.04 1.35 4.17
C CYS A 75 -4.51 1.54 5.60
N PHE A 76 -5.38 1.57 6.63
CA PHE A 76 -4.95 1.67 8.02
C PHE A 76 -4.43 0.35 8.58
N ARG A 77 -4.81 -0.77 7.95
CA ARG A 77 -4.31 -2.11 8.28
C ARG A 77 -3.00 -2.43 7.56
N GLU A 78 -2.91 -2.14 6.28
CA GLU A 78 -1.79 -2.55 5.42
C GLU A 78 -0.74 -1.47 5.25
N GLY A 79 -1.16 -0.20 5.21
CA GLY A 79 -0.30 0.96 4.94
C GLY A 79 0.97 1.01 5.78
N PRO A 80 0.92 0.80 7.11
CA PRO A 80 2.13 0.79 7.94
C PRO A 80 3.18 -0.22 7.47
N ALA A 81 2.76 -1.42 7.02
CA ALA A 81 3.69 -2.44 6.54
C ALA A 81 4.20 -2.17 5.11
N ILE A 82 3.45 -1.43 4.30
CA ILE A 82 3.89 -1.01 2.96
C ILE A 82 5.02 0.01 3.04
N THR A 83 5.01 0.90 4.04
CA THR A 83 5.98 2.01 4.16
C THR A 83 7.12 1.77 5.15
N SER A 84 7.28 0.55 5.66
CA SER A 84 8.29 0.20 6.67
C SER A 84 9.64 -0.21 6.08
#